data_AF-A0A7V9HWC5-F1
#
_entry.id   AF-A0A7V9HWC5-F1
#
_cell.length_a   1.000
_cell.length_b   1.000
_cell.length_c   1.000
_cell.angle_alpha   90.00
_cell.angle_beta   90.00
_cell.angle_gamma   90.00
#
_symmetry.space_group_name_H-M   'P 1'
#
loop_
_entity.id
_entity.type
_entity.pdbx_description
1 polymer ?
#
loop_
_entity_poly.entity_id
_entity_poly.type
_entity_poly.pdbx_seq_one_letter_code
_entity_poly.pdbx_strand_id
1 'polypeptide(L)'
;MALGMNFNSGGDGDIVPYVKYDSRAGRISRDDRTQSPDGNYGNDIVDITSSFKAVIDMENIEIGFFLFTTGAALQMQVVPIGQVMPQKPAGEGWKQGARVMMKLHKSCGGDVREMSGNAASFLRGFDELHTAYEAGKAANPGKLPIVVLKSAQPVTTGQGARKSTNYQPVFEITGWAPRPVDLVFVSKAAGHKTELPPAVGINAAPPSTGSTQVSAPTPLPVNTLVPQQAAMADANDFG
;
A
#
# COMPACT_ATOMS: atom_id res chain seq x y z
N MET A 1 -39.07 -2.44 -19.11
CA MET A 1 -38.82 -1.80 -17.80
C MET A 1 -38.39 -0.35 -18.05
N ALA A 2 -39.15 0.65 -17.56
CA ALA A 2 -39.17 2.01 -18.14
C ALA A 2 -38.46 3.11 -17.33
N LEU A 3 -37.84 2.80 -16.18
CA LEU A 3 -37.16 3.82 -15.36
C LEU A 3 -35.66 3.56 -15.10
N GLY A 4 -35.08 2.47 -15.60
CA GLY A 4 -33.61 2.30 -15.65
C GLY A 4 -32.84 2.44 -14.33
N MET A 5 -33.51 2.48 -13.18
CA MET A 5 -32.87 2.65 -11.88
C MET A 5 -32.56 1.29 -11.28
N ASN A 6 -31.30 1.09 -10.92
CA ASN A 6 -30.84 -0.05 -10.14
C ASN A 6 -31.10 0.27 -8.66
N PHE A 7 -31.97 -0.49 -8.02
CA PHE A 7 -32.35 -0.35 -6.60
C PHE A 7 -31.50 -1.22 -5.67
N ASN A 8 -30.41 -1.82 -6.17
CA ASN A 8 -29.50 -2.57 -5.32
C ASN A 8 -28.68 -1.58 -4.47
N SER A 9 -29.15 -1.29 -3.26
CA SER A 9 -28.43 -0.52 -2.23
C SER A 9 -27.38 -1.36 -1.49
N GLY A 10 -26.99 -2.51 -2.04
CA GLY A 10 -25.73 -3.15 -1.69
C GLY A 10 -24.62 -2.29 -2.29
N GLY A 11 -23.87 -1.58 -1.45
CA GLY A 11 -22.68 -0.85 -1.85
C GLY A 11 -21.64 -1.81 -2.41
N ASP A 12 -21.81 -2.19 -3.67
CA ASP A 12 -20.81 -2.79 -4.53
C ASP A 12 -19.88 -1.68 -5.03
N GLY A 13 -19.34 -0.93 -4.06
CA GLY A 13 -18.16 -0.16 -4.31
C GLY A 13 -17.08 -1.20 -4.58
N ASP A 14 -16.54 -1.17 -5.78
CA ASP A 14 -15.41 -1.99 -6.22
C ASP A 14 -14.18 -1.62 -5.36
N ILE A 15 -14.18 -2.09 -4.10
CA ILE A 15 -13.13 -1.84 -3.13
C ILE A 15 -12.00 -2.77 -3.54
N VAL A 16 -11.06 -2.21 -4.30
CA VAL A 16 -9.79 -2.85 -4.61
C VAL A 16 -9.19 -3.35 -3.29
N PRO A 17 -8.95 -4.68 -3.14
CA PRO A 17 -8.31 -5.23 -1.97
C PRO A 17 -6.96 -4.55 -1.74
N TYR A 18 -6.57 -4.38 -0.49
CA TYR A 18 -5.37 -3.60 -0.18
C TYR A 18 -4.33 -4.40 0.60
N VAL A 19 -3.09 -3.94 0.48
CA VAL A 19 -1.95 -4.34 1.28
C VAL A 19 -1.54 -3.15 2.12
N LYS A 20 -1.32 -3.39 3.41
CA LYS A 20 -0.94 -2.38 4.39
C LYS A 20 0.50 -2.60 4.80
N TYR A 21 1.30 -1.54 4.75
CA TYR A 21 2.57 -1.47 5.47
C TYR A 21 2.39 -0.71 6.79
N ASP A 22 2.58 -1.40 7.91
CA ASP A 22 2.60 -0.76 9.23
C ASP A 22 4.00 -0.23 9.52
N SER A 23 4.17 1.08 9.34
CA SER A 23 5.42 1.77 9.64
C SER A 23 5.81 1.74 11.11
N ARG A 24 4.91 1.43 12.06
CA ARG A 24 5.26 1.31 13.48
C ARG A 24 5.84 -0.05 13.82
N ALA A 25 5.49 -1.08 13.04
CA ALA A 25 5.91 -2.46 13.27
C ALA A 25 6.89 -3.00 12.21
N GLY A 26 7.03 -2.31 11.07
CA GLY A 26 7.82 -2.79 9.93
C GLY A 26 7.21 -4.02 9.25
N ARG A 27 5.89 -4.15 9.27
CA ARG A 27 5.17 -5.33 8.78
C ARG A 27 4.32 -5.02 7.57
N ILE A 28 4.21 -5.98 6.66
CA ILE A 28 3.28 -5.97 5.55
C ILE A 28 2.18 -6.99 5.83
N SER A 29 0.93 -6.55 5.76
CA SER A 29 -0.22 -7.42 5.88
C SER A 29 -1.18 -7.18 4.71
N ARG A 30 -1.82 -8.24 4.26
CA ARG A 30 -2.96 -8.15 3.34
C ARG A 30 -4.25 -8.25 4.14
N ASP A 31 -5.28 -7.51 3.72
CA ASP A 31 -6.61 -7.58 4.32
C ASP A 31 -7.52 -8.37 3.38
N ASP A 32 -7.97 -9.55 3.82
CA ASP A 32 -8.83 -10.45 3.08
C ASP A 32 -10.26 -10.31 3.59
N ARG A 33 -11.18 -9.81 2.75
CA ARG A 33 -12.59 -9.74 3.12
C ARG A 33 -13.18 -11.15 3.10
N THR A 34 -13.62 -11.65 4.25
CA THR A 34 -14.22 -12.99 4.38
C THR A 34 -15.69 -12.88 4.77
N GLN A 35 -16.51 -13.73 4.17
CA GLN A 35 -17.91 -13.85 4.57
C GLN A 35 -18.04 -15.00 5.56
N SER A 36 -18.52 -14.67 6.76
CA SER A 36 -18.86 -15.67 7.76
C SER A 36 -20.06 -16.51 7.29
N PRO A 37 -20.20 -17.76 7.77
CA PRO A 37 -21.35 -18.62 7.45
C PRO A 37 -22.72 -17.97 7.74
N ASP A 38 -22.77 -17.04 8.69
CA ASP A 38 -23.97 -16.28 9.08
C ASP A 38 -24.29 -15.10 8.14
N GLY A 39 -23.56 -14.96 7.02
CA GLY A 39 -23.74 -13.90 6.02
C GLY A 39 -23.06 -12.57 6.37
N ASN A 40 -22.49 -12.44 7.57
CA ASN A 40 -21.72 -11.26 8.00
C ASN A 40 -20.36 -11.18 7.30
N TYR A 41 -19.91 -9.97 6.95
CA TYR A 41 -18.57 -9.74 6.40
C TYR A 41 -17.59 -9.39 7.52
N GLY A 42 -16.45 -10.07 7.53
CA GLY A 42 -15.27 -9.78 8.33
C GLY A 42 -14.06 -9.50 7.45
N ASN A 43 -12.96 -9.13 8.11
CA ASN A 43 -11.67 -8.86 7.49
C ASN A 43 -10.62 -9.72 8.20
N ASP A 44 -9.96 -10.59 7.44
CA ASP A 44 -8.86 -11.42 7.90
C ASP A 44 -7.54 -10.78 7.52
N ILE A 45 -6.80 -10.34 8.53
CA ILE A 45 -5.49 -9.72 8.36
C ILE A 45 -4.44 -10.82 8.32
N VAL A 46 -3.80 -11.01 7.16
CA VAL A 46 -2.74 -12.01 6.98
C VAL A 46 -1.39 -11.30 6.88
N ASP A 47 -0.47 -11.61 7.78
CA ASP A 47 0.91 -11.12 7.73
C ASP A 47 1.66 -11.81 6.59
N ILE A 48 2.17 -11.02 5.65
CA ILE A 48 2.95 -11.48 4.49
C ILE A 48 4.37 -10.88 4.49
N THR A 49 4.83 -10.33 5.62
CA THR A 49 6.10 -9.60 5.72
C THR A 49 7.29 -10.41 5.22
N SER A 50 7.41 -11.68 5.63
CA SER A 50 8.53 -12.55 5.27
C SER A 50 8.44 -13.15 3.88
N SER A 51 7.24 -13.22 3.31
CA SER A 51 7.00 -13.81 1.99
C SER A 51 6.79 -12.76 0.90
N PHE A 52 6.70 -11.47 1.26
CA PHE A 52 6.27 -10.39 0.39
C PHE A 52 7.07 -10.38 -0.91
N LYS A 53 6.35 -10.62 -2.00
CA LYS A 53 6.83 -10.54 -3.36
C LYS A 53 5.68 -10.08 -4.24
N ALA A 54 5.90 -9.07 -5.06
CA ALA A 54 4.87 -8.51 -5.92
C ALA A 54 5.46 -7.93 -7.22
N VAL A 55 4.68 -7.94 -8.29
CA VAL A 55 4.94 -7.08 -9.46
C VAL A 55 4.25 -5.75 -9.19
N ILE A 56 5.02 -4.66 -9.14
CA ILE A 56 4.50 -3.33 -8.76
C ILE A 56 4.39 -2.44 -10.00
N ASP A 57 3.25 -1.80 -10.18
CA ASP A 57 2.99 -0.86 -11.28
C ASP A 57 3.63 0.50 -11.02
N MET A 58 4.96 0.56 -11.15
CA MET A 58 5.73 1.78 -10.94
C MET A 58 5.50 2.87 -12.01
N GLU A 59 4.88 2.50 -13.14
CA GLU A 59 4.53 3.46 -14.21
C GLU A 59 3.30 4.30 -13.84
N ASN A 60 2.36 3.72 -13.09
CA ASN A 60 1.10 4.38 -12.72
C ASN A 60 1.03 4.68 -11.22
N ILE A 61 2.17 5.09 -10.63
CA ILE A 61 2.19 5.61 -9.26
C ILE A 61 1.33 6.86 -9.19
N GLU A 62 0.54 6.96 -8.14
CA GLU A 62 -0.23 8.16 -7.84
C GLU A 62 0.31 8.83 -6.58
N ILE A 63 0.51 10.14 -6.65
CA ILE A 63 0.95 10.99 -5.54
C ILE A 63 -0.12 12.03 -5.23
N GLY A 64 -0.26 12.40 -3.96
CA GLY A 64 -1.32 13.33 -3.59
C GLY A 64 -1.48 13.54 -2.11
N PHE A 65 -2.68 13.96 -1.72
CA PHE A 65 -3.08 14.14 -0.33
C PHE A 65 -4.04 13.02 0.11
N PHE A 66 -3.79 12.52 1.31
CA PHE A 66 -4.45 11.38 1.92
C PHE A 66 -4.98 11.82 3.28
N LEU A 67 -6.25 11.54 3.54
CA LEU A 67 -6.88 11.76 4.84
C LEU A 67 -7.35 10.41 5.41
N PHE A 68 -6.69 10.01 6.49
CA PHE A 68 -7.06 8.84 7.27
C PHE A 68 -7.91 9.30 8.45
N THR A 69 -9.22 9.10 8.35
CA THR A 69 -10.17 9.40 9.42
C THR A 69 -10.60 8.10 10.08
N THR A 70 -10.55 8.04 11.42
CA THR A 70 -10.95 6.85 12.19
C THR A 70 -12.38 6.46 11.85
N GLY A 71 -12.60 5.18 11.51
CA GLY A 71 -13.92 4.63 11.20
C GLY A 71 -14.48 5.03 9.84
N ALA A 72 -13.71 5.75 9.01
CA ALA A 72 -14.10 6.12 7.65
C ALA A 72 -13.13 5.53 6.62
N ALA A 73 -13.61 5.41 5.39
CA ALA A 73 -12.77 5.04 4.26
C ALA A 73 -11.66 6.08 4.04
N LEU A 74 -10.50 5.62 3.55
CA LEU A 74 -9.39 6.48 3.16
C LEU A 74 -9.86 7.44 2.04
N GLN A 75 -9.74 8.75 2.29
CA GLN A 75 -9.96 9.77 1.27
C GLN A 75 -8.64 10.13 0.59
N MET A 76 -8.67 10.22 -0.73
CA MET A 76 -7.50 10.47 -1.57
C MET A 76 -7.80 11.56 -2.59
N GLN A 77 -6.89 12.53 -2.71
CA GLN A 77 -6.82 13.45 -3.83
C GLN A 77 -5.44 13.32 -4.45
N VAL A 78 -5.35 12.51 -5.50
CA VAL A 78 -4.09 12.09 -6.10
C VAL A 78 -4.05 12.42 -7.59
N VAL A 79 -2.85 12.39 -8.16
CA VAL A 79 -2.57 12.48 -9.60
C VAL A 79 -1.46 11.49 -9.93
N PRO A 80 -1.38 11.00 -11.18
CA PRO A 80 -0.22 10.22 -11.63
C PRO A 80 1.09 10.98 -11.42
N ILE A 81 2.15 10.24 -11.08
CA ILE A 81 3.49 10.80 -10.90
C ILE A 81 3.96 11.51 -12.18
N GLY A 82 4.64 12.65 -12.01
CA GLY A 82 5.03 13.53 -13.12
C GLY A 82 3.98 14.58 -13.50
N GLN A 83 2.75 14.48 -12.99
CA GLN A 83 1.77 15.58 -13.07
C GLN A 83 2.01 16.59 -11.94
N VAL A 84 1.43 17.79 -12.11
CA VAL A 84 1.45 18.83 -11.08
C VAL A 84 0.71 18.34 -9.85
N MET A 85 1.39 18.37 -8.69
CA MET A 85 0.80 17.96 -7.42
C MET A 85 -0.54 18.68 -7.18
N PRO A 86 -1.62 17.97 -6.81
CA PRO A 86 -2.91 18.60 -6.59
C PRO A 86 -2.83 19.66 -5.48
N GLN A 87 -3.70 20.65 -5.53
CA GLN A 87 -3.83 21.58 -4.41
C GLN A 87 -4.24 20.82 -3.14
N LYS A 88 -3.61 21.17 -2.01
CA LYS A 88 -3.96 20.57 -0.72
C LYS A 88 -5.45 20.82 -0.44
N PRO A 89 -6.25 19.78 -0.17
CA PRO A 89 -7.66 19.95 0.14
C PRO A 89 -7.85 20.79 1.41
N ALA A 90 -8.98 21.47 1.50
CA ALA A 90 -9.38 22.17 2.72
C ALA A 90 -9.62 21.17 3.87
N GLY A 91 -9.32 21.59 5.09
CA GLY A 91 -9.47 20.78 6.30
C GLY A 91 -8.15 20.28 6.90
N GLU A 92 -8.24 19.82 8.14
CA GLU A 92 -7.09 19.30 8.88
C GLU A 92 -6.84 17.81 8.58
N GLY A 93 -5.65 17.32 8.90
CA GLY A 93 -5.33 15.88 8.81
C GLY A 93 -4.87 15.38 7.45
N TRP A 94 -5.06 16.14 6.36
CA TRP A 94 -4.51 15.81 5.04
C TRP A 94 -2.99 15.78 5.04
N LYS A 95 -2.42 14.65 4.64
CA LYS A 95 -0.96 14.44 4.52
C LYS A 95 -0.60 13.98 3.12
N GLN A 96 0.60 14.34 2.68
CA GLN A 96 1.12 13.81 1.42
C GLN A 96 1.32 12.30 1.51
N GLY A 97 0.97 11.60 0.44
CA GLY A 97 1.09 10.15 0.36
C GLY A 97 1.29 9.68 -1.06
N ALA A 98 1.56 8.39 -1.18
CA ALA A 98 1.68 7.69 -2.44
C ALA A 98 0.74 6.47 -2.45
N ARG A 99 0.26 6.13 -3.64
CA ARG A 99 -0.55 4.96 -3.95
C ARG A 99 0.05 4.25 -5.14
N VAL A 100 0.02 2.93 -5.10
CA VAL A 100 0.44 2.08 -6.21
C VAL A 100 -0.41 0.82 -6.28
N MET A 101 -0.59 0.30 -7.49
CA MET A 101 -1.21 -1.00 -7.74
C MET A 101 -0.13 -2.07 -7.87
N MET A 102 -0.41 -3.28 -7.40
CA MET A 102 0.52 -4.41 -7.53
C MET A 102 -0.22 -5.72 -7.69
N LYS A 103 0.42 -6.71 -8.31
CA LYS A 103 -0.02 -8.10 -8.24
C LYS A 103 0.87 -8.85 -7.27
N LEU A 104 0.26 -9.42 -6.22
CA LEU A 104 0.98 -10.27 -5.28
C LEU A 104 1.42 -11.57 -5.95
N HIS A 105 2.57 -12.08 -5.54
CA HIS A 105 2.97 -13.44 -5.90
C HIS A 105 1.98 -14.46 -5.31
N LYS A 106 1.82 -15.64 -5.93
CA LYS A 106 0.91 -16.71 -5.46
C LYS A 106 1.08 -17.06 -3.98
N SER A 107 2.33 -17.09 -3.50
CA SER A 107 2.64 -17.34 -2.08
C SER A 107 2.14 -16.27 -1.11
N CYS A 108 1.75 -15.10 -1.62
CA CYS A 108 1.24 -13.96 -0.87
C CYS A 108 -0.25 -13.67 -1.14
N GLY A 109 -0.92 -14.42 -2.02
CA GLY A 109 -2.32 -14.21 -2.39
C GLY A 109 -2.58 -14.35 -3.88
N GLY A 110 -1.61 -13.98 -4.72
CA GLY A 110 -1.73 -14.08 -6.18
C GLY A 110 -2.60 -13.01 -6.83
N ASP A 111 -3.25 -12.16 -6.04
CA ASP A 111 -4.27 -11.21 -6.47
C ASP A 111 -3.72 -9.78 -6.63
N VAL A 112 -4.49 -8.98 -7.37
CA VAL A 112 -4.20 -7.55 -7.57
C VAL A 112 -4.66 -6.76 -6.36
N ARG A 113 -3.75 -5.94 -5.82
CA ARG A 113 -3.98 -5.15 -4.62
C ARG A 113 -3.44 -3.73 -4.74
N GLU A 114 -4.04 -2.86 -3.96
CA GLU A 114 -3.59 -1.49 -3.76
C GLU A 114 -2.69 -1.39 -2.51
N MET A 115 -1.59 -0.66 -2.62
CA MET A 115 -0.82 -0.21 -1.46
C MET A 115 -0.80 1.32 -1.42
N SER A 116 -1.16 1.89 -0.28
CA SER A 116 -1.14 3.32 -0.06
C SER A 116 -0.56 3.67 1.31
N GLY A 117 0.11 4.82 1.39
CA GLY A 117 0.72 5.27 2.64
C GLY A 117 1.15 6.73 2.62
N ASN A 118 1.11 7.36 3.81
CA ASN A 118 1.54 8.73 4.05
C ASN A 118 2.61 8.85 5.16
N ALA A 119 3.07 7.71 5.71
CA ALA A 119 4.08 7.71 6.75
C ALA A 119 5.44 8.06 6.15
N ALA A 120 6.19 8.95 6.81
CA ALA A 120 7.47 9.42 6.29
C ALA A 120 8.48 8.27 6.05
N SER A 121 8.50 7.25 6.90
CA SER A 121 9.37 6.08 6.72
C SER A 121 8.95 5.23 5.52
N PHE A 122 7.65 5.04 5.30
CA PHE A 122 7.12 4.39 4.10
C PHE A 122 7.50 5.15 2.83
N LEU A 123 7.24 6.47 2.80
CA LEU A 123 7.52 7.32 1.65
C LEU A 123 9.01 7.33 1.27
N ARG A 124 9.93 7.29 2.24
CA ARG A 124 11.37 7.16 1.97
C ARG A 124 11.74 5.83 1.32
N GLY A 125 11.24 4.72 1.86
CA GLY A 125 11.49 3.41 1.25
C GLY A 125 10.86 3.29 -0.14
N PHE A 126 9.73 3.96 -0.38
CA PHE A 126 9.08 4.01 -1.68
C PHE A 126 9.84 4.90 -2.70
N ASP A 127 10.41 6.03 -2.25
CA ASP A 127 11.26 6.89 -3.06
C ASP A 127 12.58 6.19 -3.47
N GLU A 128 13.19 5.43 -2.56
CA GLU A 128 14.36 4.58 -2.85
C GLU A 128 14.01 3.49 -3.89
N LEU A 129 12.84 2.85 -3.75
CA LEU A 129 12.34 1.89 -4.73
C LEU A 129 12.11 2.54 -6.10
N HIS A 130 11.53 3.74 -6.14
CA HIS A 130 11.32 4.49 -7.38
C HIS A 130 12.64 4.86 -8.05
N THR A 131 13.65 5.28 -7.27
CA THR A 131 15.00 5.55 -7.77
C THR A 131 15.63 4.30 -8.39
N ALA A 132 15.51 3.14 -7.75
CA ALA A 132 15.99 1.86 -8.28
C ALA A 132 15.23 1.45 -9.57
N TYR A 133 13.93 1.71 -9.63
CA TYR A 133 13.12 1.49 -10.82
C TYR A 133 13.58 2.38 -11.99
N GLU A 134 13.75 3.68 -11.78
CA GLU A 134 14.22 4.63 -12.80
C GLU A 134 15.60 4.24 -13.36
N ALA A 135 16.50 3.72 -12.51
CA ALA A 135 17.81 3.23 -12.94
C ALA A 135 17.74 1.97 -13.83
N GLY A 136 16.73 1.11 -13.62
CA GLY A 136 16.60 -0.17 -14.32
C GLY A 136 15.59 -0.19 -15.48
N LYS A 137 14.65 0.76 -15.54
CA LYS A 137 13.52 0.72 -16.49
C LYS A 137 13.94 0.75 -17.95
N ALA A 138 14.99 1.52 -18.29
CA ALA A 138 15.45 1.66 -19.67
C ALA A 138 15.98 0.34 -20.25
N ALA A 139 16.54 -0.54 -19.41
CA ALA A 139 17.02 -1.86 -19.80
C ALA A 139 15.91 -2.92 -19.85
N ASN A 140 14.70 -2.61 -19.38
CA ASN A 140 13.59 -3.55 -19.22
C ASN A 140 12.29 -3.00 -19.84
N PRO A 141 12.28 -2.68 -21.14
CA PRO A 141 11.12 -2.06 -21.79
C PRO A 141 9.88 -2.96 -21.70
N GLY A 142 8.73 -2.37 -21.34
CA GLY A 142 7.43 -3.06 -21.25
C GLY A 142 7.31 -4.04 -20.07
N LYS A 143 8.27 -4.02 -19.13
CA LYS A 143 8.26 -4.87 -17.93
C LYS A 143 8.12 -4.02 -16.67
N LEU A 144 7.50 -4.62 -15.67
CA LEU A 144 7.35 -4.08 -14.33
C LEU A 144 8.32 -4.76 -13.36
N PRO A 145 8.81 -4.06 -12.32
CA PRO A 145 9.72 -4.64 -11.35
C PRO A 145 9.04 -5.67 -10.45
N ILE A 146 9.73 -6.80 -10.23
CA ILE A 146 9.41 -7.78 -9.19
C ILE A 146 10.11 -7.33 -7.90
N VAL A 147 9.32 -6.96 -6.91
CA VAL A 147 9.79 -6.33 -5.66
C VAL A 147 9.57 -7.27 -4.48
N VAL A 148 10.58 -7.37 -3.61
CA VAL A 148 10.49 -8.03 -2.31
C VAL A 148 10.79 -7.04 -1.17
N LEU A 149 10.33 -7.36 0.04
CA LEU A 149 10.73 -6.63 1.25
C LEU A 149 11.98 -7.31 1.81
N LYS A 150 13.15 -6.69 1.61
CA LYS A 150 14.43 -7.23 2.08
C LYS A 150 14.58 -7.12 3.59
N SER A 151 14.21 -5.96 4.14
CA SER A 151 14.25 -5.68 5.58
C SER A 151 13.39 -4.46 5.93
N ALA A 152 13.22 -4.18 7.22
CA ALA A 152 12.60 -2.96 7.71
C ALA A 152 13.57 -2.25 8.68
N GLN A 153 14.08 -1.09 8.29
CA GLN A 153 15.12 -0.36 9.03
C GLN A 153 14.51 0.57 10.08
N PRO A 154 14.90 0.47 11.37
CA PRO A 154 14.37 1.33 12.41
C PRO A 154 14.90 2.76 12.26
N VAL A 155 13.98 3.71 12.10
CA VAL A 155 14.23 5.15 12.07
C VAL A 155 13.62 5.75 13.34
N THR A 156 14.49 6.09 14.28
CA THR A 156 14.08 6.77 15.51
C THR A 156 14.12 8.28 15.31
N THR A 157 13.03 8.96 15.63
CA THR A 157 12.96 10.42 15.65
C THR A 157 12.48 10.94 17.01
N GLY A 158 12.82 12.19 17.31
CA GLY A 158 12.48 12.82 18.59
C GLY A 158 13.43 12.49 19.73
N GLN A 159 13.19 13.11 20.88
CA GLN A 159 13.99 12.97 22.11
C GLN A 159 13.05 12.85 23.32
N GLY A 160 13.53 12.20 24.39
CA GLY A 160 12.75 12.00 25.62
C GLY A 160 11.40 11.32 25.39
N ALA A 161 10.34 11.84 26.00
CA ALA A 161 8.98 11.31 25.88
C ALA A 161 8.36 11.42 24.46
N ARG A 162 8.99 12.16 23.53
CA ARG A 162 8.56 12.27 22.13
C ARG A 162 9.36 11.39 21.18
N LYS A 163 10.16 10.45 21.72
CA LYS A 163 10.89 9.46 20.93
C LYS A 163 9.90 8.49 20.28
N SER A 164 9.95 8.38 18.96
CA SER A 164 9.15 7.43 18.17
C SER A 164 10.06 6.66 17.24
N THR A 165 9.87 5.35 17.14
CA THR A 165 10.58 4.51 16.18
C THR A 165 9.59 4.08 15.12
N ASN A 166 9.87 4.43 13.87
CA ASN A 166 9.15 3.92 12.71
C ASN A 166 10.14 3.15 11.83
N TYR A 167 9.66 2.12 11.16
CA TYR A 167 10.46 1.27 10.31
C TYR A 167 10.29 1.73 8.86
N GLN A 168 11.41 1.98 8.19
CA GLN A 168 11.49 2.24 6.76
C GLN A 168 11.60 0.90 6.01
N PRO A 169 10.71 0.61 5.04
CA PRO A 169 10.84 -0.61 4.26
C PRO A 169 12.03 -0.50 3.32
N VAL A 170 12.85 -1.55 3.28
CA VAL A 170 13.92 -1.69 2.28
C VAL A 170 13.40 -2.64 1.22
N PHE A 171 12.91 -2.06 0.13
CA PHE A 171 12.46 -2.81 -1.03
C PHE A 171 13.63 -3.16 -1.94
N GLU A 172 13.59 -4.33 -2.55
CA GLU A 172 14.61 -4.79 -3.49
C GLU A 172 13.93 -5.27 -4.78
N ILE A 173 14.39 -4.75 -5.92
CA ILE A 173 13.98 -5.23 -7.25
C ILE A 173 14.79 -6.49 -7.54
N THR A 174 14.13 -7.64 -7.45
CA THR A 174 14.74 -8.97 -7.68
C THR A 174 14.64 -9.44 -9.13
N GLY A 175 13.86 -8.74 -9.96
CA GLY A 175 13.66 -9.11 -11.36
C GLY A 175 12.66 -8.19 -12.05
N TRP A 176 12.31 -8.55 -13.29
CA TRP A 176 11.40 -7.79 -14.14
C TRP A 176 10.46 -8.76 -14.87
N ALA A 177 9.16 -8.52 -14.78
CA ALA A 177 8.13 -9.36 -15.40
C ALA A 177 7.31 -8.53 -16.40
N PRO A 178 6.74 -9.15 -17.45
CA PRO A 178 5.69 -8.51 -18.23
C PRO A 178 4.56 -8.02 -17.32
N ARG A 179 3.88 -6.94 -17.69
CA ARG A 179 2.69 -6.47 -16.98
C ARG A 179 1.64 -7.59 -16.93
N PRO A 180 1.20 -8.04 -15.74
CA PRO A 180 0.13 -9.01 -15.62
C PRO A 180 -1.16 -8.50 -16.28
N VAL A 181 -1.90 -9.38 -16.94
CA VAL A 181 -3.10 -9.02 -17.71
C VAL A 181 -4.24 -8.48 -16.83
N ASP A 182 -4.28 -8.92 -15.58
CA ASP A 182 -5.23 -8.51 -14.54
C ASP A 182 -4.78 -7.27 -13.79
N LEU A 183 -3.51 -6.85 -13.90
CA LEU A 183 -3.00 -5.61 -13.30
C LEU A 183 -3.42 -4.40 -14.15
N VAL A 184 -4.71 -4.14 -14.13
CA VAL A 184 -5.35 -2.98 -14.78
C VAL A 184 -5.22 -1.78 -13.85
N PHE A 185 -4.64 -0.70 -14.35
CA PHE A 185 -4.57 0.55 -13.61
C PHE A 185 -5.97 1.15 -13.46
N VAL A 186 -6.44 1.25 -12.21
CA VAL A 186 -7.64 1.99 -11.85
C VAL A 186 -7.21 3.31 -11.23
N SER A 187 -7.30 4.38 -12.02
CA SER A 187 -6.96 5.74 -11.58
C SER A 187 -7.89 6.18 -10.45
N LYS A 188 -7.31 6.69 -9.36
CA LYS A 188 -8.03 7.43 -8.31
C LYS A 188 -7.80 8.93 -8.44
N ALA A 189 -7.26 9.39 -9.55
CA ALA A 189 -7.17 10.81 -9.85
C ALA A 189 -8.58 11.41 -9.86
N ALA A 190 -8.88 12.19 -8.82
CA ALA A 190 -10.21 12.72 -8.60
C ALA A 190 -10.54 13.76 -9.68
N GLY A 191 -11.41 13.36 -10.61
CA GLY A 191 -12.61 14.13 -10.85
C GLY A 191 -13.58 13.89 -9.70
N HIS A 192 -13.61 14.77 -8.70
CA HIS A 192 -14.72 14.97 -7.76
C HIS A 192 -14.81 16.47 -7.43
N LYS A 193 -15.72 17.18 -8.12
CA LYS A 193 -16.39 18.35 -7.54
C LYS A 193 -17.46 17.78 -6.61
N THR A 194 -17.17 17.69 -5.33
CA THR A 194 -18.22 17.37 -4.34
C THR A 194 -18.21 18.46 -3.29
N GLU A 195 -19.20 19.32 -3.43
CA GLU A 195 -19.60 20.32 -2.45
C GLU A 195 -19.93 19.60 -1.13
N LEU A 196 -19.33 20.10 -0.05
CA LEU A 196 -19.42 19.55 1.30
C LEU A 196 -20.85 19.67 1.84
N PRO A 197 -21.46 18.59 2.38
CA PRO A 197 -22.60 18.76 3.27
C PRO A 197 -22.14 19.27 4.66
N PRO A 198 -22.96 20.07 5.36
CA PRO A 198 -22.60 20.68 6.64
C PRO A 198 -22.51 19.66 7.79
N ALA A 199 -21.57 19.92 8.70
CA ALA A 199 -21.28 19.09 9.86
C ALA A 199 -22.42 19.11 10.90
N VAL A 200 -22.85 17.93 11.35
CA VAL A 200 -23.62 17.77 12.58
C VAL A 200 -22.73 17.09 13.61
N GLY A 201 -22.46 17.80 14.69
CA GLY A 201 -21.63 17.32 15.79
C GLY A 201 -22.35 16.25 16.63
N ILE A 202 -21.62 15.18 16.94
CA ILE A 202 -21.99 14.25 18.01
C ILE A 202 -20.74 13.98 18.85
N ASN A 203 -20.81 14.38 20.11
CA ASN A 203 -19.85 14.06 21.16
C ASN A 203 -19.86 12.54 21.40
N ALA A 204 -18.72 11.88 21.20
CA ALA A 204 -18.48 10.54 21.73
C ALA A 204 -17.05 10.50 22.29
N ALA A 205 -16.92 10.10 23.56
CA ALA A 205 -15.65 9.95 24.25
C ALA A 205 -14.74 8.91 23.55
N PRO A 206 -13.41 9.05 23.62
CA PRO A 206 -12.49 8.20 22.87
C PRO A 206 -12.41 6.78 23.47
N PRO A 207 -12.57 5.72 22.66
CA PRO A 207 -12.14 4.39 23.08
C PRO A 207 -10.63 4.22 22.89
N SER A 208 -10.03 3.58 23.89
CA SER A 208 -8.62 3.20 24.00
C SER A 208 -8.25 2.14 22.95
N THR A 209 -7.26 2.40 22.11
CA THR A 209 -6.57 1.35 21.36
C THR A 209 -5.64 0.63 22.33
N GLY A 210 -6.07 -0.54 22.81
CA GLY A 210 -5.27 -1.42 23.67
C GLY A 210 -3.89 -1.71 23.06
N SER A 211 -2.86 -1.43 23.85
CA SER A 211 -1.47 -1.75 23.56
C SER A 211 -1.23 -3.25 23.82
N THR A 212 -1.14 -4.06 22.78
CA THR A 212 -0.35 -5.30 22.83
C THR A 212 1.05 -5.00 22.32
N GLN A 213 2.00 -4.82 23.24
CA GLN A 213 3.42 -4.80 22.93
C GLN A 213 3.82 -6.21 22.49
N VAL A 214 4.17 -6.36 21.21
CA VAL A 214 4.82 -7.58 20.71
C VAL A 214 6.30 -7.27 20.54
N SER A 215 7.14 -8.20 20.99
CA SER A 215 8.59 -8.07 21.05
C SER A 215 9.25 -7.85 19.67
N ALA A 216 10.39 -7.16 19.68
CA ALA A 216 11.18 -6.86 18.49
C ALA A 216 11.63 -8.13 17.73
N PRO A 217 11.69 -8.11 16.39
CA PRO A 217 12.16 -9.25 15.61
C PRO A 217 13.66 -9.49 15.80
N THR A 218 14.02 -10.77 15.89
CA THR A 218 15.41 -11.24 15.96
C THR A 218 16.10 -11.05 14.61
N PRO A 219 17.31 -10.46 14.55
CA PRO A 219 18.05 -10.34 13.30
C PRO A 219 18.47 -11.72 12.78
N LEU A 220 18.32 -11.93 11.47
CA LEU A 220 18.87 -13.11 10.78
C LEU A 220 20.40 -13.05 10.79
N PRO A 221 21.09 -14.20 10.97
CA PRO A 221 22.55 -14.25 10.96
C PRO A 221 23.11 -13.88 9.57
N VAL A 222 24.14 -13.04 9.59
CA VAL A 222 24.94 -12.65 8.42
C VAL A 222 25.73 -13.87 7.96
N ASN A 223 25.30 -14.49 6.86
CA ASN A 223 26.10 -15.50 6.18
C ASN A 223 26.87 -14.84 5.04
N THR A 224 28.19 -14.97 5.07
CA THR A 224 29.15 -14.46 4.08
C THR A 224 28.88 -15.06 2.70
N LEU A 225 28.54 -14.21 1.73
CA LEU A 225 28.35 -14.60 0.33
C LEU A 225 29.68 -14.61 -0.44
N VAL A 226 30.03 -15.80 -0.92
CA VAL A 226 30.83 -16.05 -2.12
C VAL A 226 29.98 -15.61 -3.33
N PRO A 227 30.54 -14.99 -4.39
CA PRO A 227 29.74 -14.51 -5.51
C PRO A 227 29.23 -15.68 -6.37
N GLN A 228 27.92 -15.94 -6.35
CA GLN A 228 27.26 -16.87 -7.26
C GLN A 228 26.11 -16.17 -8.00
N GLN A 229 26.41 -15.86 -9.25
CA GLN A 229 25.58 -15.76 -10.45
C GLN A 229 24.06 -15.64 -10.27
N ALA A 230 23.52 -14.50 -10.73
CA ALA A 230 22.10 -14.16 -10.78
C ALA A 230 21.26 -15.26 -11.45
N ALA A 231 20.42 -15.92 -10.65
CA ALA A 231 19.32 -16.74 -11.15
C ALA A 231 18.15 -15.82 -11.53
N MET A 232 17.67 -15.94 -12.77
CA MET A 232 16.44 -15.32 -13.23
C MET A 232 15.27 -15.90 -12.42
N ALA A 233 14.57 -15.06 -11.66
CA ALA A 233 13.36 -15.47 -10.93
C ALA A 233 12.19 -15.66 -11.92
N ASP A 234 11.50 -16.80 -11.79
CA ASP A 234 10.44 -17.25 -12.69
C ASP A 234 9.27 -16.26 -12.80
N ALA A 235 9.19 -15.57 -13.95
CA ALA A 235 8.09 -14.67 -14.31
C ALA A 235 6.72 -15.37 -14.43
N ASN A 236 6.68 -16.71 -14.46
CA ASN A 236 5.47 -17.52 -14.65
C ASN A 236 4.52 -17.52 -13.45
N ASP A 237 4.96 -17.04 -12.28
CA ASP A 237 4.13 -17.01 -11.07
C ASP A 237 3.23 -15.79 -10.94
N PHE A 238 3.26 -14.89 -11.92
CA PHE A 238 2.39 -13.70 -11.99
C PHE A 238 1.36 -13.78 -13.12
N GLY A 239 1.19 -14.95 -13.75
CA GLY A 239 0.19 -15.22 -14.79
C GLY A 239 -1.22 -14.77 -14.41
#